data_AF-A0A822F7V6-F1
#
_entry.id   AF-A0A822F7V6-F1
#
_cell.length_a   1.000
_cell.length_b   1.000
_cell.length_c   1.000
_cell.angle_alpha   90.00
_cell.angle_beta   90.00
_cell.angle_gamma   90.00
#
_symmetry.space_group_name_H-M   'P 1'
#
loop_
_entity.id
_entity.type
_entity.pdbx_description
1 polymer ?
#
loop_
_entity_poly.entity_id
_entity_poly.type
_entity_poly.pdbx_seq_one_letter_code
_entity_poly.pdbx_strand_id
1 'polypeptide(L)'
;MVNIQVIKQHLIIIFTALKHCFIALINLIRGGIPLKDLSSEIVLITGAASGLGKGIAQRLAHLGCTLVLWDIDEVSNARVAEDLNTATNSNRIYAMKCDLTNKENIYECARKVQGTIGHVTMIINNAGVVSGKQLVNCSDESIQRTFDVNVIAHFW
;
A
#
# COMPACT_ATOMS: atom_id res chain seq x y z
N MET A 1 7.45 8.53 -54.94
CA MET A 1 8.53 8.76 -53.96
C MET A 1 8.09 8.18 -52.62
N VAL A 2 8.89 7.31 -52.01
CA VAL A 2 8.55 6.71 -50.72
C VAL A 2 8.71 7.75 -49.61
N ASN A 3 7.72 7.85 -48.73
CA ASN A 3 7.71 8.82 -47.64
C ASN A 3 8.70 8.41 -46.54
N ILE A 4 9.80 9.15 -46.41
CA ILE A 4 10.87 8.90 -45.43
C ILE A 4 10.34 8.88 -43.98
N GLN A 5 9.30 9.66 -43.68
CA GLN A 5 8.67 9.69 -42.35
C GLN A 5 8.03 8.33 -42.00
N VAL A 6 7.38 7.71 -42.99
CA VAL A 6 6.71 6.42 -42.85
C VAL A 6 7.73 5.31 -42.64
N ILE A 7 8.84 5.31 -43.40
CA ILE A 7 9.95 4.36 -43.22
C ILE A 7 10.51 4.46 -41.79
N LYS A 8 10.76 5.69 -41.30
CA LYS A 8 11.26 5.89 -39.93
C LYS A 8 10.32 5.32 -38.87
N GLN A 9 9.01 5.56 -38.98
CA GLN A 9 8.03 4.99 -38.05
C GLN A 9 8.03 3.46 -38.06
N HIS A 10 8.06 2.84 -39.24
CA HIS A 10 8.13 1.38 -39.34
C HIS A 10 9.40 0.81 -38.72
N LEU A 11 10.56 1.45 -38.95
CA LEU A 11 11.81 1.03 -38.31
C LEU A 11 11.73 1.14 -36.78
N ILE A 12 11.21 2.26 -36.25
CA ILE A 12 11.03 2.43 -34.79
C ILE A 12 10.14 1.32 -34.21
N ILE A 13 9.03 0.99 -34.86
CA ILE A 13 8.13 -0.08 -34.42
C ILE A 13 8.84 -1.44 -34.45
N ILE A 14 9.55 -1.76 -35.54
CA ILE A 14 10.29 -3.03 -35.68
C ILE A 14 11.36 -3.15 -34.59
N PHE A 15 12.19 -2.12 -34.38
CA PHE A 15 13.22 -2.16 -33.34
C PHE A 15 12.63 -2.24 -31.94
N THR A 16 11.51 -1.55 -31.68
CA THR A 16 10.80 -1.63 -30.40
C THR A 16 10.25 -3.03 -30.18
N ALA A 17 9.61 -3.64 -31.18
CA ALA A 17 9.08 -5.00 -31.11
C ALA A 17 10.20 -6.03 -30.87
N LEU A 18 11.30 -5.94 -31.62
CA LEU A 18 12.46 -6.82 -31.44
C LEU A 18 13.05 -6.71 -30.02
N LYS A 19 13.15 -5.49 -29.47
CA LYS A 19 13.57 -5.27 -28.08
C LYS A 19 12.65 -5.97 -27.08
N HIS A 20 11.33 -5.86 -27.25
CA HIS A 20 10.37 -6.51 -26.34
C HIS A 20 10.39 -8.04 -26.48
N CYS A 21 10.50 -8.58 -27.70
CA CYS A 21 10.67 -10.01 -27.92
C CYS A 21 11.95 -10.54 -27.27
N PHE A 22 13.05 -9.79 -27.36
CA PHE A 22 14.31 -10.16 -26.73
C PHE A 22 14.22 -10.15 -25.20
N ILE A 23 13.63 -9.12 -24.60
CA ILE A 23 13.38 -9.06 -23.15
C ILE A 23 12.46 -10.20 -22.70
N ALA A 24 11.38 -10.46 -23.44
CA ALA A 24 10.45 -11.54 -23.15
C ALA A 24 11.15 -12.91 -23.21
N LEU A 25 12.01 -13.13 -24.21
CA LEU A 25 12.81 -14.35 -24.33
C LEU A 25 13.77 -14.51 -23.14
N ILE A 26 14.46 -13.44 -22.75
CA ILE A 26 15.32 -13.45 -21.55
C ILE A 26 14.51 -13.80 -20.30
N ASN A 27 13.35 -13.18 -20.10
CA ASN A 27 12.50 -13.44 -18.95
C ASN A 27 11.99 -14.89 -18.96
N LEU A 28 11.62 -15.44 -20.12
CA LEU A 28 11.23 -16.84 -20.25
C LEU A 28 12.36 -17.79 -19.82
N ILE A 29 13.59 -17.51 -20.24
CA ILE A 29 14.77 -18.30 -19.85
C ILE A 29 15.09 -18.15 -18.35
N ARG A 30 14.85 -16.97 -17.77
CA ARG A 30 15.13 -16.67 -16.35
C ARG A 30 14.01 -17.08 -15.39
N GLY A 31 13.00 -17.80 -15.87
CA GLY A 31 11.91 -18.31 -15.02
C GLY A 31 10.77 -17.32 -14.76
N GLY A 32 10.64 -16.28 -15.59
CA GLY A 32 9.54 -15.33 -15.56
C GLY A 32 9.97 -13.87 -15.51
N ILE A 33 8.99 -12.99 -15.32
CA ILE A 33 9.22 -11.55 -15.12
C ILE A 33 9.72 -11.37 -13.68
N PRO A 34 10.85 -10.66 -13.45
CA PRO A 34 11.31 -10.39 -12.09
C PRO A 34 10.26 -9.61 -11.32
N LEU A 35 10.09 -9.92 -10.03
CA LEU A 35 9.20 -9.17 -9.15
C LEU A 35 9.67 -7.71 -9.05
N LYS A 36 8.71 -6.79 -8.88
CA LYS A 36 9.01 -5.39 -8.59
C LYS A 36 9.79 -5.30 -7.28
N ASP A 37 10.92 -4.61 -7.30
CA ASP A 37 11.64 -4.23 -6.08
C ASP A 37 10.83 -3.16 -5.32
N LEU A 38 10.59 -3.41 -4.03
CA LEU A 38 9.80 -2.54 -3.17
C LEU A 38 10.64 -1.83 -2.09
N SER A 39 11.95 -2.04 -2.08
CA SER A 39 12.85 -1.53 -1.02
C SER A 39 12.92 0.01 -0.93
N SER A 40 12.51 0.71 -2.00
CA SER A 40 12.44 2.18 -2.06
C SER A 40 11.04 2.74 -1.81
N GLU A 41 10.05 1.88 -1.57
CA GLU A 41 8.65 2.28 -1.48
C GLU A 41 8.27 2.68 -0.04
N ILE A 42 7.40 3.70 0.06
CA ILE A 42 6.80 4.15 1.33
C ILE A 42 5.35 3.69 1.31
N VAL A 43 5.01 2.72 2.16
CA VAL A 43 3.69 2.08 2.16
C VAL A 43 2.90 2.48 3.40
N LEU A 44 1.71 3.03 3.19
CA LEU A 44 0.74 3.28 4.25
C LEU A 44 -0.22 2.10 4.35
N ILE A 45 -0.42 1.58 5.56
CA ILE A 45 -1.32 0.45 5.84
C ILE A 45 -2.29 0.87 6.93
N THR A 46 -3.59 0.80 6.67
CA THR A 46 -4.62 0.99 7.70
C THR A 46 -5.02 -0.35 8.34
N GLY A 47 -5.39 -0.33 9.63
CA GLY A 47 -5.74 -1.55 10.36
C GLY A 47 -4.52 -2.44 10.61
N ALA A 48 -3.35 -1.82 10.80
CA ALA A 48 -2.07 -2.51 10.86
C ALA A 48 -1.76 -3.17 12.22
N ALA A 49 -2.52 -2.88 13.27
CA ALA A 49 -2.24 -3.39 14.61
C ALA A 49 -2.51 -4.89 14.75
N SER A 50 -3.31 -5.50 13.86
CA SER A 50 -3.71 -6.90 13.98
C SER A 50 -4.03 -7.55 12.63
N GLY A 51 -4.36 -8.85 12.69
CA GLY A 51 -4.91 -9.61 11.57
C GLY A 51 -4.08 -9.55 10.28
N LEU A 52 -4.78 -9.37 9.15
CA LEU A 52 -4.17 -9.27 7.82
C LEU A 52 -3.28 -8.04 7.68
N GLY A 53 -3.66 -6.90 8.25
CA GLY A 53 -2.85 -5.68 8.20
C GLY A 53 -1.46 -5.88 8.80
N LYS A 54 -1.40 -6.51 9.99
CA LYS A 54 -0.13 -6.90 10.62
C LYS A 54 0.67 -7.86 9.75
N GLY A 55 0.04 -8.87 9.15
CA GLY A 55 0.71 -9.85 8.28
C GLY A 55 1.27 -9.21 7.00
N ILE A 56 0.53 -8.27 6.41
CA ILE A 56 0.98 -7.49 5.25
C ILE A 56 2.17 -6.61 5.64
N ALA A 57 2.09 -5.92 6.77
CA ALA A 57 3.20 -5.12 7.31
C ALA A 57 4.45 -5.96 7.55
N GLN A 58 4.30 -7.15 8.16
CA GLN A 58 5.39 -8.12 8.32
C GLN A 58 6.04 -8.46 6.98
N ARG A 59 5.27 -8.81 5.95
CA ARG A 59 5.83 -9.17 4.66
C ARG A 59 6.57 -8.00 4.00
N LEU A 60 5.98 -6.81 3.98
CA LEU A 60 6.57 -5.63 3.33
C LEU A 60 7.81 -5.11 4.07
N ALA A 61 7.85 -5.21 5.39
CA ALA A 61 9.04 -4.87 6.18
C ALA A 61 10.24 -5.75 5.77
N HIS A 62 10.04 -7.07 5.61
CA HIS A 62 11.09 -7.98 5.13
C HIS A 62 11.48 -7.75 3.66
N LEU A 63 10.65 -7.06 2.88
CA LEU A 63 10.98 -6.61 1.53
C LEU A 63 11.70 -5.25 1.51
N GLY A 64 12.02 -4.69 2.69
CA GLY A 64 12.79 -3.46 2.83
C GLY A 64 11.99 -2.16 2.67
N CYS A 65 10.66 -2.24 2.62
CA CYS A 65 9.79 -1.07 2.50
C CYS A 65 9.91 -0.17 3.74
N THR A 66 9.68 1.14 3.55
CA THR A 66 9.36 2.05 4.66
C THR A 66 7.87 1.96 4.91
N LEU A 67 7.44 1.74 6.16
CA LEU A 67 6.04 1.51 6.49
C LEU A 67 5.47 2.59 7.39
N VAL A 68 4.25 3.01 7.07
CA VAL A 68 3.41 3.88 7.90
C VAL A 68 2.18 3.07 8.32
N LEU A 69 2.11 2.73 9.59
CA LEU A 69 1.08 1.89 10.16
C LEU A 69 0.03 2.77 10.83
N TRP A 70 -1.18 2.78 10.29
CA TRP A 70 -2.33 3.48 10.84
C TRP A 70 -3.29 2.51 11.51
N ASP A 71 -3.66 2.81 12.75
CA ASP A 71 -4.69 2.06 13.47
C ASP A 71 -5.32 2.93 14.56
N ILE A 72 -6.51 2.57 15.01
CA ILE A 72 -7.17 3.21 16.16
C ILE A 72 -6.57 2.73 17.48
N ASP A 73 -6.08 1.47 17.53
CA ASP A 73 -5.38 0.88 18.67
C ASP A 73 -3.90 1.28 18.63
N GLU A 74 -3.60 2.42 19.26
CA GLU A 74 -2.25 2.99 19.35
C GLU A 74 -1.24 2.04 19.99
N VAL A 75 -1.63 1.30 21.02
CA VAL A 75 -0.71 0.46 21.81
C VAL A 75 -0.30 -0.76 21.00
N SER A 76 -1.27 -1.48 20.44
CA SER A 76 -0.98 -2.65 19.61
C SER A 76 -0.23 -2.25 18.34
N ASN A 77 -0.56 -1.11 17.74
CA ASN A 77 0.10 -0.60 16.54
C ASN A 77 1.56 -0.23 16.80
N ALA A 78 1.85 0.48 17.90
CA ALA A 78 3.21 0.82 18.30
C ALA A 78 4.07 -0.44 18.52
N ARG A 79 3.49 -1.45 19.18
CA ARG A 79 4.16 -2.75 19.39
C ARG A 79 4.49 -3.44 18.08
N VAL A 80 3.57 -3.44 17.10
CA VAL A 80 3.84 -4.02 15.77
C VAL A 80 5.01 -3.29 15.10
N ALA A 81 5.06 -1.97 15.14
CA ALA A 81 6.18 -1.23 14.56
C ALA A 81 7.52 -1.55 15.23
N GLU A 82 7.55 -1.62 16.56
CA GLU A 82 8.75 -1.97 17.33
C GLU A 82 9.24 -3.40 17.04
N ASP A 83 8.33 -4.38 17.06
CA ASP A 83 8.62 -5.77 16.72
C ASP A 83 9.23 -5.88 15.30
N LEU A 84 8.68 -5.15 14.33
CA LEU A 84 9.14 -5.17 12.94
C LEU A 84 10.48 -4.47 12.73
N ASN A 85 10.69 -3.29 13.35
CA ASN A 85 11.97 -2.61 13.33
C ASN A 85 13.07 -3.51 13.91
N THR A 86 12.78 -4.19 15.03
CA THR A 86 13.69 -5.14 15.65
C THR A 86 13.98 -6.35 14.75
N ALA A 87 12.94 -6.99 14.21
CA ALA A 87 13.08 -8.17 13.38
C ALA A 87 13.84 -7.91 12.06
N THR A 88 13.72 -6.69 11.51
CA THR A 88 14.38 -6.30 10.26
C THR A 88 15.68 -5.54 10.47
N ASN A 89 16.08 -5.29 11.72
CA ASN A 89 17.19 -4.41 12.08
C ASN A 89 17.13 -3.07 11.32
N SER A 90 15.94 -2.47 11.29
CA SER A 90 15.65 -1.21 10.61
C SER A 90 14.99 -0.21 11.57
N ASN A 91 14.93 1.06 11.15
CA ASN A 91 14.20 2.11 11.86
C ASN A 91 13.26 2.83 10.89
N ARG A 92 12.54 2.04 10.07
CA ARG A 92 11.75 2.50 8.92
C ARG A 92 10.25 2.19 9.05
N ILE A 93 9.84 1.65 10.19
CA ILE A 93 8.45 1.28 10.47
C ILE A 93 7.90 2.26 11.51
N TYR A 94 6.91 3.05 11.10
CA TYR A 94 6.34 4.14 11.90
C TYR A 94 4.89 3.80 12.24
N ALA A 95 4.53 3.83 13.52
CA ALA A 95 3.14 3.69 13.95
C ALA A 95 2.52 5.05 14.26
N MET A 96 1.26 5.24 13.84
CA MET A 96 0.48 6.42 14.13
C MET A 96 -0.96 6.03 14.46
N LYS A 97 -1.52 6.65 15.49
CA LYS A 97 -2.95 6.54 15.77
C LYS A 97 -3.74 7.32 14.71
N CYS A 98 -4.68 6.66 14.05
CA CYS A 98 -5.58 7.28 13.09
C CYS A 98 -6.99 6.71 13.23
N ASP A 99 -7.97 7.57 13.51
CA ASP A 99 -9.39 7.22 13.52
C ASP A 99 -9.99 7.46 12.13
N LEU A 100 -10.25 6.38 11.42
CA LEU A 100 -10.80 6.44 10.07
C LEU A 100 -12.25 6.94 10.00
N THR A 101 -12.95 7.02 11.14
CA THR A 101 -14.29 7.65 11.20
C THR A 101 -14.20 9.18 11.20
N ASN A 102 -13.01 9.75 11.38
CA ASN A 102 -12.77 11.18 11.48
C ASN A 102 -11.90 11.68 10.32
N LYS A 103 -12.54 12.38 9.38
CA LYS A 103 -11.90 12.96 8.18
C LYS A 103 -10.75 13.93 8.52
N GLU A 104 -10.95 14.81 9.48
CA GLU A 104 -9.95 15.78 9.91
C GLU A 104 -8.73 15.07 10.49
N ASN A 105 -8.93 14.00 11.25
CA ASN A 105 -7.84 13.18 11.78
C ASN A 105 -7.04 12.48 10.66
N ILE A 106 -7.71 11.95 9.63
CA ILE A 106 -7.05 11.39 8.44
C ILE A 106 -6.15 12.45 7.78
N TYR A 107 -6.65 13.66 7.54
CA TYR A 107 -5.85 14.74 6.93
C TYR A 107 -4.70 15.22 7.81
N GLU A 108 -4.88 15.26 9.12
CA GLU A 108 -3.80 15.56 10.06
C GLU A 108 -2.70 14.50 10.01
N CYS A 109 -3.07 13.22 10.05
CA CYS A 109 -2.12 12.11 9.94
C CYS A 109 -1.41 12.13 8.59
N ALA A 110 -2.13 12.37 7.49
CA ALA A 110 -1.55 12.47 6.14
C ALA A 110 -0.51 13.61 6.05
N ARG A 111 -0.84 14.81 6.57
CA ARG A 111 0.11 15.94 6.62
C ARG A 111 1.33 15.63 7.46
N LYS A 112 1.16 14.96 8.60
CA LYS A 112 2.28 14.51 9.45
C LYS A 112 3.19 13.55 8.68
N VAL A 113 2.64 12.51 8.06
CA VAL A 113 3.40 11.54 7.25
C VAL A 113 4.19 12.24 6.14
N GLN A 114 3.54 13.14 5.40
CA GLN A 114 4.19 13.88 4.33
C GLN A 114 5.34 14.76 4.84
N GLY A 115 5.17 15.38 6.01
CA GLY A 115 6.16 16.27 6.61
C GLY A 115 7.33 15.55 7.30
N THR A 116 7.13 14.32 7.81
CA THR A 116 8.14 13.64 8.64
C THR A 116 8.76 12.40 7.99
N ILE A 117 8.02 11.68 7.16
CA ILE A 117 8.44 10.40 6.56
C ILE A 117 8.67 10.55 5.05
N GLY A 118 7.76 11.27 4.39
CA GLY A 118 7.86 11.58 2.96
C GLY A 118 6.60 11.18 2.19
N HIS A 119 6.74 11.11 0.87
CA HIS A 119 5.64 10.85 -0.03
C HIS A 119 5.28 9.35 -0.06
N VAL A 120 4.07 9.01 0.39
CA VAL A 120 3.53 7.65 0.31
C VAL A 120 3.38 7.23 -1.16
N THR A 121 3.97 6.10 -1.54
CA THR A 121 3.94 5.58 -2.91
C THR A 121 2.93 4.45 -3.09
N MET A 122 2.54 3.78 -1.99
CA MET A 122 1.49 2.76 -1.99
C MET A 122 0.60 2.89 -0.76
N ILE A 123 -0.70 2.69 -0.94
CA ILE A 123 -1.70 2.72 0.13
C ILE A 123 -2.41 1.38 0.15
N ILE A 124 -2.52 0.79 1.35
CA ILE A 124 -3.26 -0.43 1.63
C ILE A 124 -4.39 -0.08 2.60
N ASN A 125 -5.57 0.19 2.04
CA ASN A 125 -6.80 0.42 2.79
C ASN A 125 -7.34 -0.91 3.29
N ASN A 126 -6.74 -1.44 4.36
CA ASN A 126 -7.05 -2.76 4.92
C ASN A 126 -7.97 -2.69 6.15
N ALA A 127 -8.04 -1.55 6.86
CA ALA A 127 -8.91 -1.42 8.02
C ALA A 127 -10.35 -1.79 7.67
N GLY A 128 -10.98 -2.58 8.54
CA GLY A 128 -12.33 -3.04 8.35
C GLY A 128 -12.98 -3.41 9.68
N VAL A 129 -14.22 -2.99 9.87
CA VAL A 129 -15.04 -3.34 11.03
C VAL A 129 -16.32 -4.03 10.57
N VAL A 130 -16.82 -4.96 11.39
CA VAL A 130 -18.06 -5.68 11.12
C VAL A 130 -18.80 -5.93 12.43
N SER A 131 -20.13 -5.77 12.42
CA SER A 131 -20.96 -6.01 13.61
C SER A 131 -21.15 -7.49 13.93
N GLY A 132 -21.05 -8.36 12.91
CA GLY A 132 -21.28 -9.80 13.01
C GLY A 132 -22.74 -10.20 13.23
N LYS A 133 -23.68 -9.25 13.23
CA LYS A 133 -25.11 -9.47 13.47
C LYS A 133 -25.90 -9.50 12.15
N GLN A 134 -27.09 -10.10 12.18
CA GLN A 134 -28.07 -9.89 11.12
C GLN A 134 -28.44 -8.41 11.02
N LEU A 135 -28.72 -7.93 9.81
CA LEU A 135 -28.99 -6.50 9.55
C LEU A 135 -30.05 -5.91 10.47
N VAL A 136 -31.16 -6.64 10.67
CA VAL A 136 -32.27 -6.22 11.55
C VAL A 136 -31.90 -6.09 13.02
N ASN A 137 -30.76 -6.65 13.43
CA ASN A 137 -30.26 -6.67 14.81
C ASN A 137 -29.02 -5.77 14.99
N CYS A 138 -28.61 -5.05 13.95
CA CYS A 138 -27.52 -4.07 14.04
C CYS A 138 -28.04 -2.77 14.67
N SER A 139 -27.24 -2.14 15.52
CA SER A 139 -27.50 -0.76 15.93
C SER A 139 -27.16 0.21 14.79
N ASP A 140 -27.85 1.34 14.74
CA ASP A 140 -27.56 2.42 13.79
C ASP A 140 -26.08 2.85 13.86
N GLU A 141 -25.53 2.93 15.07
CA GLU A 141 -24.11 3.23 15.30
C GLU A 141 -23.17 2.19 14.67
N SER A 142 -23.49 0.90 14.78
CA SER A 142 -22.67 -0.17 14.20
C SER A 142 -22.71 -0.13 12.67
N ILE A 143 -23.88 0.19 12.10
CA ILE A 143 -24.05 0.36 10.66
C ILE A 143 -23.23 1.57 10.20
N GLN A 144 -23.43 2.72 10.84
CA GLN A 144 -22.73 3.96 10.51
C GLN A 144 -21.21 3.77 10.58
N ARG A 145 -20.70 3.20 11.68
CA ARG A 145 -19.27 2.89 11.85
C ARG A 145 -18.73 1.97 10.76
N THR A 146 -19.52 0.98 10.33
CA THR A 146 -19.12 0.08 9.23
C THR A 146 -18.97 0.85 7.93
N PHE A 147 -19.90 1.74 7.60
CA PHE A 147 -19.80 2.59 6.41
C PHE A 147 -18.66 3.61 6.54
N ASP A 148 -18.50 4.24 7.70
CA ASP A 148 -17.46 5.23 7.93
C ASP A 148 -16.07 4.64 7.70
N VAL A 149 -15.78 3.49 8.30
CA VAL A 149 -14.47 2.83 8.19
C VAL A 149 -14.29 2.16 6.83
N ASN A 150 -15.26 1.34 6.38
CA ASN A 150 -15.03 0.43 5.24
C ASN A 150 -15.35 1.07 3.88
N VAL A 151 -15.99 2.25 3.86
CA VAL A 151 -16.45 2.90 2.62
C VAL A 151 -15.99 4.35 2.59
N ILE A 152 -16.45 5.15 3.55
CA ILE A 152 -16.29 6.61 3.50
C ILE A 152 -14.83 7.03 3.70
N ALA A 153 -14.10 6.36 4.59
CA ALA A 153 -12.68 6.65 4.83
C ALA A 153 -11.79 6.57 3.57
N HIS A 154 -12.20 5.77 2.57
CA HIS A 154 -11.41 5.57 1.34
C HIS A 154 -11.46 6.78 0.40
N PHE A 155 -12.35 7.75 0.65
CA PHE A 155 -12.50 8.98 -0.14
C PHE A 155 -11.72 10.17 0.43
N TRP A 156 -11.19 10.06 1.65
CA TRP A 156 -10.42 11.10 2.31
C TRP A 156 -8.92 10.87 2.10
#